data_AF-D3VR67-F1
#
_entry.id   AF-D3VR67-F1
#
_cell.length_a   1.000
_cell.length_b   1.000
_cell.length_c   1.000
_cell.angle_alpha   90.00
_cell.angle_beta   90.00
_cell.angle_gamma   90.00
#
_symmetry.space_group_name_H-M   'P 1'
#
loop_
_entity.id
_entity.type
_entity.pdbx_description
1 polymer ?
#
loop_
_entity_poly.entity_id
_entity_poly.type
_entity_poly.pdbx_seq_one_letter_code
_entity_poly.pdbx_strand_id
1 'polypeptide(L)'
;MEITRVIKSPVLTEKSNEALGKNVYTFEVDWAANKFQIKKAVEFIFKVKVLSVNTLKVDKQPKNLGRFHGFTNKYKKAFVKLADGYSISFYPQEEEKQDNAKIEKEKAEAIKAEKEKNAEKEAKLAEKIAAKKAKKSSATKEKEEK
;
A
#
# COMPACT_ATOMS: atom_id res chain seq x y z
N MET A 1 19.49 9.89 21.05
CA MET A 1 18.33 8.97 21.12
C MET A 1 18.27 8.20 19.83
N GLU A 2 18.17 6.88 19.90
CA GLU A 2 18.07 6.02 18.71
C GLU A 2 16.72 6.23 18.01
N ILE A 3 16.74 6.43 16.69
CA ILE A 3 15.54 6.72 15.88
C ILE A 3 14.53 5.57 15.95
N THR A 4 15.02 4.33 15.97
CA THR A 4 14.22 3.11 16.01
C THR A 4 13.46 2.91 17.31
N ARG A 5 13.94 3.47 18.44
CA ARG A 5 13.30 3.33 19.76
C ARG A 5 12.27 4.42 20.06
N VAL A 6 12.06 5.38 19.15
CA VAL A 6 11.17 6.52 19.39
C VAL A 6 9.70 6.11 19.42
N ILE A 7 9.30 5.18 18.53
CA ILE A 7 7.93 4.68 18.40
C ILE A 7 7.82 3.38 19.18
N LYS A 8 6.80 3.25 20.03
CA LYS A 8 6.58 2.06 20.86
C LYS A 8 5.46 1.18 20.29
N SER A 9 4.29 1.77 20.07
CA SER A 9 3.10 1.04 19.60
C SER A 9 2.09 1.98 18.93
N PRO A 10 1.21 1.47 18.05
CA PRO A 10 0.04 2.22 17.59
C PRO A 10 -1.03 2.27 18.68
N VAL A 11 -1.77 3.39 18.75
CA VAL A 11 -2.89 3.55 19.69
C VAL A 11 -4.19 3.30 18.93
N LEU A 12 -4.87 2.20 19.26
CA LEU A 12 -6.14 1.81 18.65
C LEU A 12 -7.31 2.13 19.60
N THR A 13 -8.13 3.08 19.19
CA THR A 13 -9.35 3.55 19.85
C THR A 13 -10.35 3.97 18.77
N GLU A 14 -11.63 4.11 19.10
CA GLU A 14 -12.64 4.62 18.14
C GLU A 14 -12.23 5.97 17.53
N LYS A 15 -11.71 6.88 18.36
CA LYS A 15 -11.23 8.19 17.91
C LYS A 15 -10.02 8.13 16.99
N SER A 16 -9.09 7.21 17.24
CA SER A 16 -7.95 7.04 16.34
C SER A 16 -8.39 6.48 15.00
N ASN A 17 -9.39 5.58 14.99
CA ASN A 17 -9.96 5.03 13.75
C ASN A 17 -10.70 6.11 12.95
N GLU A 18 -11.47 6.97 13.61
CA GLU A 18 -12.08 8.13 12.95
C GLU A 18 -11.03 9.07 12.33
N ALA A 19 -9.91 9.27 13.03
CA ALA A 19 -8.81 10.10 12.56
C ALA A 19 -8.09 9.52 11.32
N LEU A 20 -8.17 8.20 11.08
CA LEU A 20 -7.62 7.57 9.89
C LEU A 20 -8.25 8.13 8.60
N GLY A 21 -9.55 8.48 8.63
CA GLY A 21 -10.22 9.12 7.49
C GLY A 21 -9.60 10.47 7.09
N LYS A 22 -8.78 11.08 7.96
CA LYS A 22 -8.06 12.33 7.72
C LYS A 22 -6.55 12.12 7.52
N ASN A 23 -6.11 10.89 7.29
CA ASN A 23 -4.69 10.49 7.22
C ASN A 23 -3.90 10.84 8.51
N VAL A 24 -4.57 10.81 9.67
CA VAL A 24 -3.96 11.08 10.97
C VAL A 24 -3.83 9.78 11.76
N TYR A 25 -2.59 9.43 12.07
CA TYR A 25 -2.21 8.21 12.75
C TYR A 25 -1.75 8.50 14.17
N THR A 26 -2.16 7.67 15.12
CA THR A 26 -1.84 7.89 16.54
C THR A 26 -0.87 6.83 17.04
N PHE A 27 0.25 7.26 17.59
CA PHE A 27 1.29 6.40 18.14
C PHE A 27 1.56 6.71 19.61
N GLU A 28 1.88 5.68 20.37
CA GLU A 28 2.58 5.81 21.63
C GLU A 28 4.07 5.94 21.34
N VAL A 29 4.66 7.02 21.83
CA VAL A 29 6.06 7.37 21.61
C VAL A 29 6.77 7.56 22.94
N ASP A 30 8.09 7.60 22.89
CA ASP A 30 8.88 7.82 24.08
C ASP A 30 8.62 9.21 24.73
N TRP A 31 8.64 9.22 26.07
CA TRP A 31 8.36 10.41 26.86
C TRP A 31 9.35 11.55 26.62
N ALA A 32 10.60 11.25 26.28
CA ALA A 32 11.63 12.24 25.99
C ALA A 32 11.63 12.71 24.52
N ALA A 33 10.93 12.01 23.61
CA ALA A 33 11.02 12.28 22.17
C ALA A 33 10.50 13.66 21.76
N ASN A 34 11.24 14.36 20.89
CA ASN A 34 10.82 15.61 20.27
C ASN A 34 10.05 15.38 18.96
N LYS A 35 9.22 16.33 18.52
CA LYS A 35 8.41 16.23 17.29
C LYS A 35 9.27 15.94 16.05
N PHE A 36 10.45 16.55 15.94
CA PHE A 36 11.38 16.31 14.83
C PHE A 36 11.92 14.88 14.82
N GLN A 37 12.15 14.28 16.00
CA GLN A 37 12.61 12.90 16.11
C GLN A 37 11.49 11.92 15.73
N ILE A 38 10.27 12.18 16.20
CA ILE A 38 9.09 11.38 15.84
C ILE A 38 8.86 11.42 14.34
N LYS A 39 8.93 12.61 13.71
CA LYS A 39 8.83 12.75 12.25
C LYS A 39 9.84 11.86 11.53
N LYS A 40 11.14 12.02 11.86
CA LYS A 40 12.21 11.24 11.24
C LYS A 40 12.04 9.74 11.46
N ALA A 41 11.60 9.32 12.64
CA ALA A 41 11.38 7.91 12.97
C ALA A 41 10.25 7.29 12.13
N VAL A 42 9.11 7.99 12.00
CA VAL A 42 7.99 7.50 11.19
C VAL A 42 8.38 7.42 9.71
N GLU A 43 9.03 8.46 9.18
CA GLU A 43 9.49 8.49 7.79
C GLU A 43 10.49 7.36 7.50
N PHE A 44 11.41 7.10 8.44
CA PHE A 44 12.42 6.05 8.29
C PHE A 44 11.84 4.63 8.37
N ILE A 45 10.98 4.35 9.35
CA ILE A 45 10.44 3.01 9.60
C ILE A 45 9.41 2.63 8.53
N PHE A 46 8.48 3.53 8.23
CA PHE A 46 7.35 3.24 7.35
C PHE A 46 7.56 3.70 5.91
N LYS A 47 8.68 4.39 5.60
CA LYS A 47 9.00 4.93 4.27
C LYS A 47 7.88 5.84 3.71
N VAL A 48 7.23 6.59 4.60
CA VAL A 48 6.14 7.53 4.28
C VAL A 48 6.62 8.98 4.37
N LYS A 49 5.82 9.92 3.86
CA LYS A 49 6.07 11.36 4.02
C LYS A 49 5.13 11.97 5.04
N VAL A 50 5.68 12.66 6.05
CA VAL A 50 4.91 13.25 7.15
C VAL A 50 4.72 14.76 6.94
N LEU A 51 3.47 15.23 7.01
CA LEU A 51 3.14 16.66 6.94
C LEU A 51 3.37 17.34 8.28
N SER A 52 2.71 16.86 9.34
CA SER A 52 2.75 17.48 10.66
C SER A 52 2.69 16.45 11.79
N VAL A 53 3.22 16.84 12.95
CA VAL A 53 3.22 16.01 14.17
C VAL A 53 2.74 16.85 15.35
N ASN A 54 1.69 16.36 16.00
CA ASN A 54 1.15 16.89 17.23
C ASN A 54 1.38 15.88 18.35
N THR A 55 1.71 16.35 19.55
CA THR A 55 2.06 15.45 20.67
C THR A 55 1.31 15.85 21.92
N LEU A 56 0.87 14.86 22.69
CA LEU A 56 0.21 15.04 23.97
C LEU A 56 0.87 14.12 25.01
N LYS A 57 1.21 14.68 26.17
CA LYS A 57 1.74 13.90 27.30
C LYS A 57 0.57 13.41 28.15
N VAL A 58 0.50 12.11 28.39
CA VAL A 58 -0.50 11.50 29.28
C VAL A 58 0.18 11.14 30.59
N ASP A 59 -0.22 11.83 31.66
CA ASP A 59 0.33 11.58 32.98
C ASP A 59 -0.14 10.24 33.57
N LYS A 60 0.69 9.73 34.47
CA LYS A 60 0.42 8.52 35.23
C LYS A 60 -0.87 8.67 36.04
N GLN A 61 -1.73 7.66 36.00
CA GLN A 61 -2.96 7.64 36.77
C GLN A 61 -2.77 6.76 38.01
N PRO A 62 -3.24 7.18 39.20
CA PRO A 62 -3.19 6.33 40.38
C PRO A 62 -4.02 5.06 40.13
N LYS A 63 -3.45 3.91 40.45
CA LYS A 63 -4.13 2.62 40.38
C LYS A 63 -3.79 1.78 41.59
N ASN A 64 -4.81 1.09 42.09
CA ASN A 64 -4.69 0.21 43.25
C ASN A 64 -4.81 -1.24 42.79
N LEU A 65 -3.95 -2.10 43.34
CA LEU A 65 -4.01 -3.54 43.17
C LEU A 65 -4.03 -4.19 44.56
N GLY A 66 -5.24 -4.40 45.09
CA GLY A 66 -5.44 -4.89 46.45
C GLY A 66 -4.82 -3.96 47.48
N ARG A 67 -3.83 -4.46 48.24
CA ARG A 67 -3.10 -3.68 49.26
C ARG A 67 -2.11 -2.67 48.65
N PHE A 68 -1.67 -2.88 47.41
CA PHE A 68 -0.64 -2.05 46.79
C PHE A 68 -1.25 -0.84 46.09
N HIS A 69 -0.75 0.33 46.45
CA HIS A 69 -1.08 1.60 45.81
C HIS A 69 0.06 1.96 44.86
N GLY A 70 -0.26 2.20 43.60
CA GLY A 70 0.72 2.49 42.57
C GLY A 70 0.17 3.44 41.52
N PHE A 71 0.89 3.54 40.41
CA PHE A 71 0.50 4.37 39.28
C PHE A 71 0.65 3.58 37.98
N THR A 72 -0.16 3.91 36.98
CA THR A 72 0.06 3.45 35.61
C THR A 72 1.28 4.13 35.00
N ASN A 73 1.83 3.53 33.96
CA ASN A 73 2.93 4.17 33.23
C ASN A 73 2.43 5.42 32.50
N LYS A 74 3.21 6.50 32.61
CA LYS A 74 3.04 7.70 31.78
C LYS A 74 3.54 7.41 30.37
N TYR A 75 2.91 8.01 29.38
CA TYR A 75 3.29 7.84 27.99
C TYR A 75 2.95 9.09 27.18
N LYS A 76 3.56 9.24 26.01
CA LYS A 76 3.30 10.36 25.12
C LYS A 76 2.56 9.84 23.88
N LYS A 77 1.44 10.48 23.54
CA LYS A 77 0.71 10.25 22.29
C LYS A 77 1.26 11.18 21.22
N ALA A 78 1.47 10.66 20.03
CA ALA A 78 1.82 11.42 18.84
C ALA A 78 0.74 11.22 17.77
N PHE A 79 0.11 12.31 17.34
CA PHE A 79 -0.76 12.39 16.19
C PHE A 79 0.07 12.82 14.99
N VAL A 80 0.20 11.93 14.01
CA VAL A 80 1.06 12.10 12.86
C VAL A 80 0.19 12.18 11.62
N LYS A 81 0.21 13.32 10.94
CA LYS A 81 -0.51 13.51 9.68
C LYS A 81 0.41 13.17 8.51
N LEU A 82 0.00 12.22 7.67
CA LEU A 82 0.74 11.86 6.47
C LEU A 82 0.34 12.74 5.28
N ALA A 83 1.22 12.78 4.28
CA ALA A 83 0.88 13.33 2.98
C ALA A 83 -0.09 12.39 2.24
N ASP A 84 -0.90 12.96 1.35
CA ASP A 84 -1.86 12.19 0.58
C ASP A 84 -1.16 11.13 -0.29
N GLY A 85 -1.77 9.95 -0.41
CA GLY A 85 -1.21 8.81 -1.13
C GLY A 85 -0.32 7.89 -0.29
N TYR A 86 0.02 8.26 0.94
CA TYR A 86 0.71 7.37 1.88
C TYR A 86 -0.27 6.81 2.91
N SER A 87 -0.17 5.51 3.15
CA SER A 87 -0.93 4.81 4.18
C SER A 87 -0.02 3.93 5.03
N ILE A 88 -0.39 3.76 6.30
CA ILE A 88 0.25 2.82 7.23
C ILE A 88 -0.80 1.77 7.58
N SER A 89 -0.45 0.49 7.46
CA SER A 89 -1.29 -0.61 7.94
C SER A 89 -0.89 -1.00 9.36
N PHE A 90 -1.89 -1.21 10.23
CA PHE A 90 -1.70 -1.69 11.62
C PHE A 90 -2.24 -3.09 11.83
N TYR A 91 -2.97 -3.62 10.85
CA TYR A 91 -3.67 -4.87 10.97
C TYR A 91 -2.95 -5.91 10.12
N PRO A 92 -2.46 -7.01 10.72
CA PRO A 92 -1.75 -8.05 9.96
C PRO A 92 -2.61 -8.65 8.83
N GLN A 93 -3.93 -8.58 8.95
CA GLN A 93 -4.90 -9.09 7.97
C GLN A 93 -5.02 -8.22 6.70
N GLU A 94 -4.54 -6.97 6.72
CA GLU A 94 -4.62 -6.08 5.55
C GLU A 94 -3.46 -6.29 4.57
N GLU A 95 -2.29 -6.73 5.04
CA GLU A 95 -1.13 -7.00 4.19
C GLU A 95 -1.45 -8.11 3.17
N GLU A 96 -2.13 -9.17 3.61
CA GLU A 96 -2.58 -10.26 2.74
C GLU A 96 -3.55 -9.78 1.64
N LYS A 97 -4.38 -8.78 1.90
CA LYS A 97 -5.33 -8.24 0.89
C LYS A 97 -4.65 -7.31 -0.11
N GLN A 98 -3.67 -6.52 0.33
CA GLN A 98 -2.96 -5.60 -0.55
C GLN A 98 -2.04 -6.35 -1.51
N ASP A 99 -1.41 -7.43 -1.06
CA ASP A 99 -0.55 -8.26 -1.91
C ASP A 99 -1.39 -9.05 -2.92
N ASN A 100 -2.53 -9.61 -2.50
CA ASN A 100 -3.47 -10.24 -3.42
C ASN A 100 -4.03 -9.25 -4.46
N ALA A 101 -4.38 -8.02 -4.06
CA ALA A 101 -4.86 -6.99 -4.99
C ALA A 101 -3.78 -6.48 -5.96
N LYS A 102 -2.51 -6.43 -5.55
CA LYS A 102 -1.38 -6.13 -6.45
C LYS A 102 -1.15 -7.27 -7.45
N ILE A 103 -1.20 -8.52 -6.98
CA ILE A 103 -1.09 -9.72 -7.81
C ILE A 103 -2.23 -9.78 -8.84
N GLU A 104 -3.46 -9.42 -8.48
CA GLU A 104 -4.59 -9.35 -9.40
C GLU A 104 -4.44 -8.25 -10.46
N LYS A 105 -3.88 -7.09 -10.09
CA LYS A 105 -3.60 -6.00 -11.04
C LYS A 105 -2.50 -6.36 -12.03
N GLU A 106 -1.39 -6.96 -11.57
CA GLU A 106 -0.31 -7.43 -12.44
C GLU A 106 -0.78 -8.57 -13.38
N LYS A 107 -1.59 -9.51 -12.87
CA LYS A 107 -2.20 -10.56 -13.70
C LYS A 107 -3.15 -9.97 -14.74
N ALA A 108 -3.95 -8.96 -14.39
CA ALA A 108 -4.84 -8.31 -15.34
C ALA A 108 -4.11 -7.53 -16.45
N GLU A 109 -2.98 -6.88 -16.13
CA GLU A 109 -2.12 -6.21 -17.11
C GLU A 109 -1.41 -7.22 -18.03
N ALA A 110 -0.92 -8.34 -17.49
CA ALA A 110 -0.33 -9.42 -18.27
C ALA A 110 -1.34 -10.06 -19.25
N ILE A 111 -2.58 -10.31 -18.79
CA ILE A 111 -3.65 -10.87 -19.64
C ILE A 111 -4.05 -9.89 -20.75
N LYS A 112 -4.05 -8.57 -20.49
CA LYS A 112 -4.29 -7.55 -21.53
C LYS A 112 -3.18 -7.53 -22.57
N ALA A 113 -1.91 -7.58 -22.13
CA ALA A 113 -0.76 -7.61 -23.03
C ALA A 113 -0.69 -8.90 -23.88
N GLU A 114 -1.12 -10.04 -23.34
CA GLU A 114 -1.23 -11.29 -24.11
C GLU A 114 -2.37 -11.26 -25.14
N LYS A 115 -3.51 -10.65 -24.80
CA LYS A 115 -4.63 -10.48 -25.73
C LYS A 115 -4.27 -9.57 -26.91
N GLU A 116 -3.55 -8.47 -26.67
CA GLU A 116 -3.08 -7.57 -27.73
C GLU A 116 -2.06 -8.27 -28.65
N LYS A 117 -1.09 -9.00 -28.09
CA LYS A 117 -0.12 -9.78 -28.87
C LYS A 117 -0.78 -10.90 -29.70
N ASN A 118 -1.85 -11.51 -29.20
CA ASN A 118 -2.57 -12.56 -29.94
C ASN A 118 -3.46 -11.96 -31.04
N ALA A 119 -4.09 -10.81 -30.83
CA ALA A 119 -4.84 -10.09 -31.86
C ALA A 119 -3.95 -9.66 -33.04
N GLU A 120 -2.73 -9.19 -32.76
CA GLU A 120 -1.75 -8.87 -33.81
C GLU A 120 -1.28 -10.11 -34.60
N LYS A 121 -1.16 -11.27 -33.93
CA LYS A 121 -0.81 -12.54 -34.58
C LYS A 121 -1.95 -13.04 -35.47
N GLU A 122 -3.19 -12.94 -35.02
CA GLU A 122 -4.39 -13.32 -35.79
C GLU A 122 -4.58 -12.43 -37.03
N ALA A 123 -4.36 -11.12 -36.92
CA ALA A 123 -4.42 -10.18 -38.05
C ALA A 123 -3.36 -10.50 -39.13
N LYS A 124 -2.11 -10.78 -38.71
CA LYS A 124 -1.02 -11.18 -39.63
C LYS A 124 -1.29 -12.54 -40.29
N LEU A 125 -2.01 -13.44 -39.62
CA LEU A 125 -2.41 -14.74 -40.17
C LEU A 125 -3.54 -14.58 -41.20
N ALA A 126 -4.50 -13.69 -40.94
CA ALA A 126 -5.57 -13.35 -41.87
C ALA A 126 -5.04 -12.73 -43.19
N GLU A 127 -4.06 -11.82 -43.10
CA GLU A 127 -3.38 -11.27 -44.29
C GLU A 127 -2.65 -12.34 -45.10
N LYS A 128 -1.94 -13.27 -44.43
CA LYS A 128 -1.25 -14.39 -45.10
C LYS A 128 -2.24 -15.36 -45.76
N ILE A 129 -3.39 -15.62 -45.14
CA ILE A 129 -4.45 -16.46 -45.71
C ILE A 129 -5.09 -15.77 -46.93
N ALA A 130 -5.32 -14.45 -46.87
CA ALA A 130 -5.82 -13.67 -47.99
C ALA A 130 -4.85 -13.65 -49.18
N ALA A 131 -3.55 -13.46 -48.91
CA ALA A 131 -2.50 -13.53 -49.93
C ALA A 131 -2.37 -14.94 -50.54
N LYS A 132 -2.52 -16.00 -49.73
CA LYS A 132 -2.52 -17.38 -50.22
C LYS A 132 -3.78 -17.71 -51.03
N LYS A 133 -4.94 -17.15 -50.69
CA LYS A 133 -6.17 -17.24 -51.51
C LYS A 133 -6.02 -16.53 -52.85
N ALA A 134 -5.43 -15.34 -52.88
CA ALA A 134 -5.15 -14.59 -54.11
C ALA A 134 -4.15 -15.32 -55.04
N LYS A 135 -3.12 -15.96 -54.46
CA LYS A 135 -2.14 -16.78 -55.20
C LYS A 135 -2.71 -18.13 -55.66
N LYS A 136 -3.75 -18.64 -54.98
CA LYS A 136 -4.46 -19.87 -55.37
C LYS A 136 -5.51 -19.60 -56.45
N SER A 137 -6.13 -18.42 -56.49
CA SER A 137 -7.03 -17.99 -57.58
C SER A 137 -6.32 -17.65 -58.89
N SER A 138 -5.03 -17.27 -58.85
CA SER A 138 -4.21 -17.15 -60.07
C SER A 138 -3.78 -18.52 -60.61
N ALA A 139 -3.56 -19.51 -59.74
CA ALA A 139 -3.20 -20.88 -60.15
C ALA A 139 -4.37 -21.70 -60.75
N THR A 140 -5.63 -21.33 -60.48
CA THR A 140 -6.79 -21.96 -61.14
C THR A 140 -7.13 -21.36 -62.50
N LYS A 141 -6.56 -20.21 -62.88
CA LYS A 141 -6.71 -19.63 -64.23
C LYS A 141 -5.68 -20.15 -65.25
N GLU A 142 -4.58 -20.75 -64.80
CA GLU A 142 -3.57 -21.35 -65.70
C GLU A 142 -3.82 -22.84 -66.05
N LYS A 143 -4.92 -23.44 -65.57
CA LYS A 143 -5.29 -24.83 -65.89
C LYS A 143 -6.47 -24.97 -66.88
N GLU A 144 -6.99 -23.85 -67.39
CA GLU A 144 -8.04 -23.82 -68.43
C GLU A 144 -7.50 -23.44 -69.84
N GLU A 145 -6.22 -23.08 -69.97
CA GLU A 145 -5.54 -22.89 -71.27
C GLU A 145 -4.38 -23.87 -71.43
N LYS A 146 -4.68 -25.16 -71.60
CA LYS A 146 -3.92 -26.12 -72.42
C LYS A 146 -4.66 -27.44 -72.57
#